data_AF-A0A1I7EGC0-F1
#
_entry.id   AF-A0A1I7EGC0-F1
#
_cell.length_a   1.000
_cell.length_b   1.000
_cell.length_c   1.000
_cell.angle_alpha   90.00
_cell.angle_beta   90.00
_cell.angle_gamma   90.00
#
_symmetry.space_group_name_H-M   'P 1'
#
loop_
_entity.id
_entity.type
_entity.pdbx_description
1 polymer ?
#
loop_
_entity_poly.entity_id
_entity_poly.type
_entity_poly.pdbx_seq_one_letter_code
_entity_poly.pdbx_strand_id
1 'polypeptide(L)'
;MMDHSGFHCFFQSEEPLWVGRGPAQSSCLVGPRDGAFRSDYSANKMILNNITQVTSATNAALKAGLVGAELDAEIRKRTIHGVDLSISLEPLPDPKNRVTLSTTRRDPHGIACPDVYYDVGDYVRKGYEASVAQLKQIAGLFNATELNITTALNANNHIMGGTIMGADPKTSVVDGNCRAHDHANLWIPGGGAMPSASVVNSTLTMAALGIKAADDISRALRA
;
A
#
# COMPACT_ATOMS: atom_id res chain seq x y z
N MET A 1 9.48 10.53 4.64
CA MET A 1 8.10 9.97 4.67
C MET A 1 7.95 8.92 3.58
N MET A 2 7.18 7.87 3.84
CA MET A 2 6.95 6.72 2.96
C MET A 2 5.47 6.35 2.96
N ASP A 3 4.97 5.82 1.83
CA ASP A 3 3.74 5.05 1.69
C ASP A 3 3.93 4.02 0.56
N HIS A 4 3.25 2.88 0.63
CA HIS A 4 3.29 1.93 -0.48
C HIS A 4 2.64 2.55 -1.70
N SER A 5 3.37 2.66 -2.81
CA SER A 5 2.79 3.13 -4.07
C SER A 5 2.02 1.98 -4.72
N GLY A 6 0.70 2.16 -4.84
CA GLY A 6 -0.21 1.14 -5.32
C GLY A 6 -0.51 1.25 -6.80
N PHE A 7 -0.89 0.15 -7.42
CA PHE A 7 -1.61 0.14 -8.70
C PHE A 7 -2.40 -1.17 -8.84
N HIS A 8 -3.24 -1.26 -9.86
CA HIS A 8 -4.15 -2.40 -10.06
C HIS A 8 -3.99 -3.08 -11.42
N CYS A 9 -4.38 -4.34 -11.46
CA CYS A 9 -4.52 -5.14 -12.67
C CYS A 9 -5.86 -5.86 -12.67
N PHE A 10 -6.67 -5.60 -13.70
CA PHE A 10 -7.99 -6.17 -13.89
C PHE A 10 -8.01 -7.04 -15.15
N PHE A 11 -8.74 -8.14 -15.11
CA PHE A 11 -9.04 -8.94 -16.31
C PHE A 11 -10.24 -9.86 -16.09
N GLN A 12 -10.74 -10.46 -17.17
CA GLN A 12 -11.70 -11.56 -17.13
C GLN A 12 -10.95 -12.88 -17.35
N SER A 13 -11.07 -13.81 -16.41
CA SER A 13 -10.47 -15.14 -16.48
C SER A 13 -11.33 -16.12 -17.28
N GLU A 14 -10.71 -17.15 -17.87
CA GLU A 14 -11.44 -18.21 -18.58
C GLU A 14 -12.35 -19.02 -17.65
N GLU A 15 -11.83 -19.42 -16.49
CA GLU A 15 -12.56 -20.20 -15.49
C GLU A 15 -13.28 -19.30 -14.46
N PRO A 16 -14.47 -19.68 -13.98
CA PRO A 16 -15.20 -18.89 -12.99
C PRO A 16 -14.57 -19.02 -11.59
N LEU A 17 -14.28 -17.89 -10.95
CA LEU A 17 -13.64 -17.78 -9.63
C LEU A 17 -14.60 -17.47 -8.49
N TRP A 18 -15.78 -16.91 -8.79
CA TRP A 18 -16.82 -16.59 -7.79
C TRP A 18 -16.31 -15.70 -6.65
N VAL A 19 -15.55 -14.65 -7.00
CA VAL A 19 -15.08 -13.63 -6.04
C VAL A 19 -16.25 -12.91 -5.37
N GLY A 20 -16.02 -12.39 -4.17
CA GLY A 20 -17.07 -11.76 -3.34
C GLY A 20 -17.65 -12.68 -2.26
N ARG A 21 -17.02 -13.84 -2.01
CA ARG A 21 -17.45 -14.82 -1.01
C ARG A 21 -16.43 -14.91 0.11
N GLY A 22 -16.77 -14.40 1.30
CA GLY A 22 -15.88 -14.38 2.46
C GLY A 22 -15.13 -13.05 2.60
N PRO A 23 -13.94 -13.02 3.24
CA PRO A 23 -13.18 -11.80 3.46
C PRO A 23 -12.72 -11.16 2.15
N ALA A 24 -12.66 -9.83 2.14
CA ALA A 24 -12.31 -9.02 0.96
C ALA A 24 -10.92 -9.33 0.38
N GLN A 25 -9.96 -9.71 1.22
CA GLN A 25 -8.61 -10.09 0.82
C GLN A 25 -8.17 -11.25 1.71
N SER A 26 -7.92 -12.42 1.11
CA SER A 26 -7.55 -13.64 1.87
C SER A 26 -6.20 -14.22 1.48
N SER A 27 -5.64 -13.79 0.34
CA SER A 27 -4.38 -14.31 -0.18
C SER A 27 -3.55 -13.21 -0.83
N CYS A 28 -2.22 -13.39 -0.81
CA CYS A 28 -1.30 -12.52 -1.52
C CYS A 28 -0.08 -13.31 -2.02
N LEU A 29 0.49 -12.83 -3.12
CA LEU A 29 1.75 -13.26 -3.69
C LEU A 29 2.85 -12.39 -3.08
N VAL A 30 3.78 -13.03 -2.38
CA VAL A 30 4.90 -12.37 -1.68
C VAL A 30 6.27 -12.86 -2.16
N GLY A 31 6.33 -13.60 -3.27
CA GLY A 31 7.60 -14.06 -3.85
C GLY A 31 8.55 -12.88 -4.14
N PRO A 32 8.11 -11.85 -4.89
CA PRO A 32 8.90 -10.65 -5.17
C PRO A 32 9.06 -9.68 -3.98
N ARG A 33 8.85 -10.14 -2.75
CA ARG A 33 9.09 -9.33 -1.55
C ARG A 33 10.58 -9.16 -1.26
N ASP A 34 11.40 -10.11 -1.68
CA ASP A 34 12.84 -10.08 -1.44
C ASP A 34 13.64 -10.70 -2.59
N GLY A 35 14.90 -10.29 -2.71
CA GLY A 35 15.81 -10.77 -3.74
C GLY A 35 16.87 -9.75 -4.13
N ALA A 36 17.92 -10.21 -4.82
CA ALA A 36 19.05 -9.36 -5.23
C ALA A 36 18.63 -8.15 -6.08
N PHE A 37 17.53 -8.26 -6.83
CA PHE A 37 16.99 -7.17 -7.65
C PHE A 37 16.62 -5.91 -6.85
N ARG A 38 16.43 -6.01 -5.53
CA ARG A 38 16.12 -4.87 -4.65
C ARG A 38 17.25 -3.83 -4.56
N SER A 39 18.44 -4.13 -5.10
CA SER A 39 19.47 -3.12 -5.30
C SER A 39 19.21 -2.21 -6.51
N ASP A 40 18.28 -2.56 -7.40
CA ASP A 40 17.96 -1.83 -8.63
C ASP A 40 16.53 -1.29 -8.66
N TYR A 41 15.53 -2.08 -8.23
CA TYR A 41 14.13 -1.68 -8.27
C TYR A 41 13.29 -2.22 -7.10
N SER A 42 12.15 -1.59 -6.85
CA SER A 42 11.32 -1.90 -5.68
C SER A 42 10.77 -3.32 -5.67
N ALA A 43 10.84 -3.96 -4.50
CA ALA A 43 10.04 -5.13 -4.18
C ALA A 43 8.54 -4.86 -4.36
N ASN A 44 7.77 -5.92 -4.55
CA ASN A 44 6.32 -5.82 -4.58
C ASN A 44 5.62 -6.96 -3.81
N LYS A 45 4.34 -6.72 -3.53
CA LYS A 45 3.36 -7.72 -3.14
C LYS A 45 2.13 -7.54 -4.03
N MET A 46 1.52 -8.65 -4.44
CA MET A 46 0.27 -8.63 -5.19
C MET A 46 -0.82 -9.33 -4.40
N ILE A 47 -1.98 -8.72 -4.25
CA ILE A 47 -3.13 -9.24 -3.51
C ILE A 47 -4.20 -9.62 -4.53
N LEU A 48 -4.75 -10.82 -4.42
CA LEU A 48 -5.97 -11.17 -5.13
C LEU A 48 -7.17 -10.66 -4.34
N ASN A 49 -7.87 -9.67 -4.89
CA ASN A 49 -9.07 -9.13 -4.27
C ASN A 49 -10.23 -10.11 -4.45
N ASN A 50 -10.91 -10.38 -3.34
CA ASN A 50 -12.12 -11.20 -3.25
C ASN A 50 -13.35 -10.32 -2.95
N ILE A 51 -13.32 -9.06 -3.36
CA ILE A 51 -14.45 -8.14 -3.25
C ILE A 51 -15.45 -8.48 -4.35
N THR A 52 -16.75 -8.38 -4.04
CA THR A 52 -17.81 -8.59 -5.03
C THR A 52 -17.65 -7.63 -6.21
N GLN A 53 -17.76 -8.17 -7.42
CA GLN A 53 -17.65 -7.39 -8.66
C GLN A 53 -19.01 -6.96 -9.24
N VAL A 54 -20.12 -7.25 -8.55
CA VAL A 54 -21.48 -7.00 -9.06
C VAL A 54 -21.65 -5.55 -9.54
N THR A 55 -21.26 -4.55 -8.73
CA THR A 55 -21.42 -3.14 -9.11
C THR A 55 -20.59 -2.76 -10.35
N SER A 56 -19.34 -3.22 -10.42
CA SER A 56 -18.47 -2.99 -11.58
C SER A 56 -19.00 -3.66 -12.85
N ALA A 57 -19.42 -4.92 -12.73
CA ALA A 57 -20.04 -5.70 -13.79
C ALA A 57 -21.33 -5.06 -14.31
N THR A 58 -22.22 -4.60 -13.41
CA THR A 58 -23.45 -3.89 -13.77
C THR A 58 -23.14 -2.60 -14.52
N ASN A 59 -22.20 -1.79 -14.04
CA ASN A 59 -21.82 -0.55 -14.72
C ASN A 59 -21.25 -0.82 -16.13
N ALA A 60 -20.44 -1.86 -16.29
CA ALA A 60 -19.90 -2.26 -17.59
C ALA A 60 -21.00 -2.73 -18.55
N ALA A 61 -21.92 -3.57 -18.08
CA ALA A 61 -23.01 -4.10 -18.89
C ALA A 61 -24.02 -3.00 -19.30
N LEU A 62 -24.34 -2.08 -18.40
CA LEU A 62 -25.16 -0.90 -18.71
C LEU A 62 -24.48 0.01 -19.74
N LYS A 63 -23.16 0.22 -19.62
CA LYS A 63 -22.39 1.02 -20.57
C LYS A 63 -22.35 0.39 -21.97
N ALA A 64 -22.46 -0.94 -22.05
CA ALA A 64 -22.61 -1.67 -23.31
C ALA A 64 -24.04 -1.58 -23.90
N GLY A 65 -24.98 -0.95 -23.21
CA GLY A 65 -26.36 -0.78 -23.66
C GLY A 65 -27.24 -2.02 -23.49
N LEU A 66 -26.79 -3.00 -22.70
CA LEU A 66 -27.54 -4.23 -22.46
C LEU A 66 -28.74 -3.98 -21.54
N VAL A 67 -29.83 -4.70 -21.79
CA VAL A 67 -31.08 -4.64 -21.01
C VAL A 67 -31.68 -6.03 -20.83
N GLY A 68 -32.60 -6.19 -19.88
CA GLY A 68 -33.36 -7.42 -19.67
C GLY A 68 -32.46 -8.65 -19.42
N ALA A 69 -32.78 -9.77 -20.06
CA ALA A 69 -32.06 -11.03 -19.86
C ALA A 69 -30.59 -10.98 -20.28
N GLU A 70 -30.23 -10.15 -21.28
CA GLU A 70 -28.85 -9.99 -21.73
C GLU A 70 -28.00 -9.23 -20.70
N LEU A 71 -28.59 -8.22 -20.06
CA LEU A 71 -27.97 -7.51 -18.94
C LEU A 71 -27.66 -8.47 -17.78
N ASP A 72 -28.65 -9.28 -17.39
CA ASP A 72 -28.49 -10.25 -16.29
C ASP A 72 -27.40 -11.29 -16.60
N ALA A 73 -27.36 -11.79 -17.84
CA ALA A 73 -26.36 -12.76 -18.28
C ALA A 73 -24.95 -12.16 -18.23
N GLU A 74 -24.77 -10.93 -18.72
CA GLU A 74 -23.47 -10.27 -18.73
C GLU A 74 -22.99 -9.90 -17.32
N ILE A 75 -23.89 -9.44 -16.44
CA ILE A 75 -23.56 -9.19 -15.04
C ILE A 75 -23.06 -10.47 -14.37
N ARG A 76 -23.78 -11.59 -14.55
CA ARG A 76 -23.40 -12.88 -13.98
C ARG A 76 -22.04 -13.33 -14.48
N LYS A 77 -21.83 -13.27 -15.79
CA LYS A 77 -20.55 -13.64 -16.42
C LYS A 77 -19.40 -12.79 -15.87
N ARG A 78 -19.49 -11.46 -15.97
CA ARG A 78 -18.43 -10.56 -15.51
C ARG A 78 -18.14 -10.68 -14.02
N THR A 79 -19.16 -10.91 -13.21
CA THR A 79 -19.00 -11.03 -11.75
C THR A 79 -18.20 -12.27 -11.36
N ILE A 80 -18.44 -13.42 -12.02
CA ILE A 80 -17.80 -14.67 -11.61
C ILE A 80 -16.43 -14.89 -12.26
N HIS A 81 -16.15 -14.23 -13.41
CA HIS A 81 -14.88 -14.33 -14.13
C HIS A 81 -13.92 -13.18 -13.83
N GLY A 82 -14.39 -12.08 -13.22
CA GLY A 82 -13.57 -10.92 -12.94
C GLY A 82 -12.46 -11.19 -11.93
N VAL A 83 -11.26 -10.71 -12.26
CA VAL A 83 -10.08 -10.69 -11.39
C VAL A 83 -9.62 -9.24 -11.18
N ASP A 84 -9.32 -8.91 -9.93
CA ASP A 84 -8.68 -7.64 -9.53
C ASP A 84 -7.48 -7.97 -8.64
N LEU A 85 -6.30 -7.56 -9.10
CA LEU A 85 -5.06 -7.65 -8.36
C LEU A 85 -4.66 -6.26 -7.88
N SER A 86 -4.47 -6.10 -6.57
CA SER A 86 -3.84 -4.89 -6.00
C SER A 86 -2.36 -5.12 -5.77
N ILE A 87 -1.52 -4.21 -6.27
CA ILE A 87 -0.07 -4.31 -6.17
C ILE A 87 0.43 -3.19 -5.26
N SER A 88 1.33 -3.53 -4.34
CA SER A 88 2.01 -2.57 -3.47
C SER A 88 3.50 -2.60 -3.75
N LEU A 89 4.08 -1.43 -4.05
CA LEU A 89 5.50 -1.25 -4.29
C LEU A 89 6.19 -0.65 -3.06
N GLU A 90 7.39 -1.14 -2.73
CA GLU A 90 8.20 -0.64 -1.63
C GLU A 90 8.83 0.73 -1.95
N PRO A 91 8.55 1.80 -1.17
CA PRO A 91 9.33 3.02 -1.22
C PRO A 91 10.63 2.88 -0.39
N LEU A 92 11.63 3.70 -0.73
CA LEU A 92 12.78 3.97 0.14
C LEU A 92 12.56 5.26 0.93
N PRO A 93 13.17 5.42 2.13
CA PRO A 93 13.12 6.68 2.85
C PRO A 93 13.90 7.76 2.07
N ASP A 94 13.19 8.80 1.63
CA ASP A 94 13.78 10.00 1.03
C ASP A 94 13.50 11.22 1.94
N PRO A 95 14.53 11.99 2.38
CA PRO A 95 14.34 13.19 3.17
C PRO A 95 13.57 14.31 2.45
N LYS A 96 13.49 14.30 1.11
CA LYS A 96 12.68 15.24 0.34
C LYS A 96 11.19 14.97 0.54
N ASN A 97 10.79 13.70 0.64
CA ASN A 97 9.43 13.27 0.89
C ASN A 97 9.04 13.58 2.32
N ARG A 98 8.19 14.59 2.53
CA ARG A 98 7.91 15.14 3.86
C ARG A 98 6.48 15.64 3.98
N VAL A 99 6.02 15.65 5.23
CA VAL A 99 4.86 16.42 5.66
C VAL A 99 5.35 17.59 6.50
N THR A 100 4.85 18.78 6.22
CA THR A 100 5.13 20.01 6.96
C THR A 100 3.82 20.69 7.34
N LEU A 101 3.87 21.65 8.25
CA LEU A 101 2.71 22.47 8.57
C LEU A 101 2.58 23.61 7.57
N SER A 102 1.37 23.83 7.07
CA SER A 102 1.08 24.91 6.15
C SER A 102 1.19 26.27 6.83
N THR A 103 1.80 27.23 6.15
CA THR A 103 1.90 28.62 6.63
C THR A 103 0.67 29.46 6.28
N THR A 104 -0.19 28.97 5.36
CA THR A 104 -1.33 29.72 4.82
C THR A 104 -2.68 29.03 5.03
N ARG A 105 -2.69 27.70 5.19
CA ARG A 105 -3.93 26.92 5.36
C ARG A 105 -4.10 26.51 6.82
N ARG A 106 -5.30 26.76 7.36
CA ARG A 106 -5.72 26.31 8.69
C ARG A 106 -7.04 25.57 8.60
N ASP A 107 -7.24 24.61 9.49
CA ASP A 107 -8.50 23.92 9.67
C ASP A 107 -9.53 24.81 10.42
N PRO A 108 -10.79 24.36 10.59
CA PRO A 108 -11.81 25.12 11.31
C PRO A 108 -11.48 25.41 12.80
N HIS A 109 -10.51 24.73 13.38
CA HIS A 109 -10.03 24.95 14.75
C HIS A 109 -8.79 25.85 14.81
N GLY A 110 -8.33 26.36 13.66
CA GLY A 110 -7.15 27.21 13.56
C GLY A 110 -5.83 26.45 13.57
N ILE A 111 -5.83 25.11 13.51
CA ILE A 111 -4.62 24.30 13.44
C ILE A 111 -4.09 24.33 12.01
N ALA A 112 -2.76 24.44 11.83
CA ALA A 112 -2.16 24.44 10.51
C ALA A 112 -2.41 23.11 9.78
N CYS A 113 -2.91 23.17 8.55
CA CYS A 113 -3.13 21.97 7.72
C CYS A 113 -1.79 21.33 7.32
N PRO A 114 -1.76 20.01 7.04
CA PRO A 114 -0.57 19.36 6.50
C PRO A 114 -0.34 19.78 5.04
N ASP A 115 0.89 20.20 4.73
CA ASP A 115 1.43 20.33 3.38
C ASP A 115 2.34 19.12 3.10
N VAL A 116 2.04 18.38 2.03
CA VAL A 116 2.75 17.15 1.67
C VAL A 116 3.50 17.36 0.36
N TYR A 117 4.80 17.08 0.39
CA TYR A 117 5.58 16.85 -0.82
C TYR A 117 5.93 15.37 -0.90
N TYR A 118 5.62 14.73 -2.02
CA TYR A 118 5.87 13.32 -2.24
C TYR A 118 6.19 13.02 -3.70
N ASP A 119 7.30 12.32 -3.92
CA ASP A 119 7.69 11.71 -5.18
C ASP A 119 8.02 10.23 -4.94
N VAL A 120 7.47 9.34 -5.75
CA VAL A 120 7.71 7.89 -5.68
C VAL A 120 9.16 7.51 -6.05
N GLY A 121 9.85 8.34 -6.83
CA GLY A 121 11.23 8.10 -7.26
C GLY A 121 11.40 6.97 -8.28
N ASP A 122 12.59 6.87 -8.87
CA ASP A 122 12.87 5.94 -9.97
C ASP A 122 12.91 4.48 -9.53
N TYR A 123 13.31 4.21 -8.29
CA TYR A 123 13.31 2.88 -7.70
C TYR A 123 11.93 2.22 -7.75
N VAL A 124 10.88 2.99 -7.40
CA VAL A 124 9.49 2.52 -7.44
C VAL A 124 8.99 2.43 -8.89
N ARG A 125 9.33 3.40 -9.76
CA ARG A 125 8.93 3.37 -11.18
C ARG A 125 9.49 2.15 -11.92
N LYS A 126 10.75 1.80 -11.70
CA LYS A 126 11.33 0.57 -12.25
C LYS A 126 10.65 -0.68 -11.67
N GLY A 127 10.28 -0.65 -10.40
CA GLY A 127 9.56 -1.76 -9.77
C GLY A 127 8.15 -1.94 -10.35
N TYR A 128 7.48 -0.86 -10.73
CA TYR A 128 6.24 -0.91 -11.50
C TYR A 128 6.46 -1.63 -12.85
N GLU A 129 7.49 -1.26 -13.62
CA GLU A 129 7.81 -1.90 -14.90
C GLU A 129 8.06 -3.41 -14.75
N ALA A 130 8.85 -3.81 -13.75
CA ALA A 130 9.09 -5.22 -13.43
C ALA A 130 7.81 -5.95 -13.02
N SER A 131 6.93 -5.28 -12.26
CA SER A 131 5.65 -5.84 -11.82
C SER A 131 4.66 -6.01 -12.97
N VAL A 132 4.68 -5.12 -13.98
CA VAL A 132 3.87 -5.26 -15.21
C VAL A 132 4.20 -6.55 -15.96
N ALA A 133 5.48 -6.93 -16.04
CA ALA A 133 5.87 -8.19 -16.67
C ALA A 133 5.32 -9.42 -15.92
N GLN A 134 5.38 -9.40 -14.58
CA GLN A 134 4.82 -10.44 -13.72
C GLN A 134 3.29 -10.55 -13.89
N LEU A 135 2.59 -9.41 -13.94
CA LEU A 135 1.14 -9.37 -14.12
C LEU A 135 0.69 -9.92 -15.48
N LYS A 136 1.46 -9.65 -16.55
CA LYS A 136 1.22 -10.26 -17.87
C LYS A 136 1.37 -11.77 -17.85
N GLN A 137 2.37 -12.29 -17.12
CA GLN A 137 2.53 -13.73 -16.92
C GLN A 137 1.34 -14.32 -16.16
N ILE A 138 0.90 -13.68 -15.07
CA ILE A 138 -0.27 -14.11 -14.31
C ILE A 138 -1.51 -14.12 -15.21
N ALA A 139 -1.77 -13.04 -15.94
CA ALA A 139 -2.89 -12.95 -16.87
C ALA A 139 -2.86 -14.09 -17.92
N GLY A 140 -1.69 -14.43 -18.44
CA GLY A 140 -1.52 -15.58 -19.34
C GLY A 140 -1.90 -16.92 -18.71
N LEU A 141 -1.60 -17.12 -17.42
CA LEU A 141 -1.98 -18.35 -16.69
C LEU A 141 -3.50 -18.47 -16.46
N PHE A 142 -4.23 -17.35 -16.47
CA PHE A 142 -5.68 -17.31 -16.35
C PHE A 142 -6.40 -17.32 -17.72
N ASN A 143 -5.66 -17.42 -18.83
CA ASN A 143 -6.16 -17.21 -20.19
C ASN A 143 -7.00 -15.92 -20.29
N ALA A 144 -6.45 -14.86 -19.70
CA ALA A 144 -7.17 -13.62 -19.45
C ALA A 144 -7.61 -12.90 -20.72
N THR A 145 -8.81 -12.32 -20.67
CA THR A 145 -9.33 -11.35 -21.63
C THR A 145 -9.52 -10.00 -20.95
N GLU A 146 -9.64 -8.92 -21.73
CA GLU A 146 -9.84 -7.55 -21.22
C GLU A 146 -8.76 -7.10 -20.20
N LEU A 147 -7.50 -7.54 -20.38
CA LEU A 147 -6.40 -7.16 -19.48
C LEU A 147 -6.20 -5.65 -19.43
N ASN A 148 -6.31 -5.09 -18.23
CA ASN A 148 -6.09 -3.69 -17.94
C ASN A 148 -5.14 -3.54 -16.74
N ILE A 149 -4.00 -2.89 -16.93
CA ILE A 149 -3.07 -2.53 -15.86
C ILE A 149 -3.05 -1.01 -15.73
N THR A 150 -3.36 -0.49 -14.55
CA THR A 150 -3.40 0.95 -14.31
C THR A 150 -2.00 1.54 -14.25
N THR A 151 -1.79 2.70 -14.87
CA THR A 151 -0.49 3.38 -14.90
C THR A 151 -0.30 4.40 -13.79
N ALA A 152 -1.39 4.94 -13.24
CA ALA A 152 -1.33 5.87 -12.13
C ALA A 152 -1.04 5.13 -10.83
N LEU A 153 -0.11 5.67 -10.03
CA LEU A 153 0.19 5.15 -8.71
C LEU A 153 -0.70 5.82 -7.65
N ASN A 154 -1.29 5.02 -6.77
CA ASN A 154 -2.15 5.49 -5.69
C ASN A 154 -1.51 5.35 -4.31
N ALA A 155 -1.96 6.17 -3.36
CA ALA A 155 -1.65 5.99 -1.94
C ALA A 155 -2.32 4.71 -1.41
N ASN A 156 -1.69 4.05 -0.44
CA ASN A 156 -2.19 2.84 0.21
C ASN A 156 -2.40 3.00 1.73
N ASN A 157 -2.35 4.24 2.23
CA ASN A 157 -2.65 4.58 3.62
C ASN A 157 -1.66 3.96 4.64
N HIS A 158 -0.44 3.63 4.21
CA HIS A 158 0.63 3.10 5.06
C HIS A 158 1.66 4.20 5.35
N ILE A 159 1.25 5.23 6.08
CA ILE A 159 2.09 6.41 6.33
C ILE A 159 3.23 6.05 7.30
N MET A 160 4.47 6.17 6.83
CA MET A 160 5.68 5.76 7.56
C MET A 160 6.82 6.78 7.49
N GLY A 161 7.80 6.67 8.39
CA GLY A 161 9.09 7.35 8.31
C GLY A 161 9.06 8.88 8.50
N GLY A 162 8.00 9.42 9.12
CA GLY A 162 7.88 10.86 9.42
C GLY A 162 8.73 11.32 10.62
N THR A 163 9.04 10.41 11.54
CA THR A 163 9.88 10.63 12.74
C THR A 163 10.87 9.48 12.84
N ILE A 164 11.68 9.31 11.79
CA ILE A 164 12.40 8.08 11.47
C ILE A 164 13.30 7.59 12.62
N MET A 165 13.31 6.28 12.87
CA MET A 165 14.17 5.62 13.85
C MET A 165 15.60 5.47 13.34
N GLY A 166 16.59 5.65 14.21
CA GLY A 166 18.00 5.43 13.90
C GLY A 166 18.91 5.55 15.12
N ALA A 167 20.18 5.19 14.94
CA ALA A 167 21.18 5.23 16.01
C ALA A 167 21.87 6.60 16.15
N ASP A 168 21.90 7.41 15.09
CA ASP A 168 22.53 8.73 15.09
C ASP A 168 21.45 9.83 15.22
N PRO A 169 21.48 10.65 16.29
CA PRO A 169 20.54 11.76 16.47
C PRO A 169 20.63 12.83 15.36
N LYS A 170 21.73 12.89 14.59
CA LYS A 170 21.86 13.83 13.47
C LYS A 170 21.05 13.43 12.25
N THR A 171 20.65 12.16 12.15
CA THR A 171 19.96 11.61 10.97
C THR A 171 18.68 10.88 11.31
N SER A 172 18.26 10.91 12.58
CA SER A 172 17.04 10.24 13.05
C SER A 172 16.38 11.02 14.18
N VAL A 173 15.08 10.81 14.37
CA VAL A 173 14.28 11.51 15.39
C VAL A 173 14.20 10.70 16.67
N VAL A 174 14.07 9.38 16.53
CA VAL A 174 13.94 8.46 17.67
C VAL A 174 15.00 7.35 17.63
N ASP A 175 15.33 6.84 18.81
CA ASP A 175 16.19 5.68 18.98
C ASP A 175 15.44 4.35 18.73
N GLY A 176 16.14 3.23 18.96
CA GLY A 176 15.59 1.89 18.78
C GLY A 176 14.37 1.56 19.63
N ASN A 177 14.11 2.28 20.71
CA ASN A 177 12.94 2.11 21.59
C ASN A 177 11.81 3.09 21.26
N CYS A 178 11.92 3.79 20.12
CA CYS A 178 11.04 4.88 19.72
C CYS A 178 11.11 6.10 20.65
N ARG A 179 12.17 6.25 21.47
CA ARG A 179 12.38 7.41 22.33
C ARG A 179 13.03 8.53 21.54
N ALA A 180 12.55 9.75 21.66
CA ALA A 180 13.13 10.90 20.98
C ALA A 180 14.55 11.16 21.49
N HIS A 181 15.51 11.37 20.58
CA HIS A 181 16.89 11.64 20.98
C HIS A 181 17.03 12.92 21.81
N ASP A 182 16.26 13.95 21.46
CA ASP A 182 16.35 15.27 22.09
C ASP A 182 15.66 15.34 23.47
N HIS A 183 14.76 14.40 23.77
CA HIS A 183 13.90 14.47 24.96
C HIS A 183 13.79 13.11 25.63
N ALA A 184 14.41 13.00 26.81
CA ALA A 184 14.40 11.79 27.62
C ALA A 184 12.99 11.32 28.05
N ASN A 185 11.96 12.15 27.97
CA ASN A 185 10.61 11.80 28.40
C ASN A 185 9.58 11.74 27.26
N LEU A 186 10.04 11.60 26.00
CA LEU A 186 9.17 11.58 24.82
C LEU A 186 9.39 10.29 24.00
N TRP A 187 8.31 9.57 23.69
CA TRP A 187 8.32 8.41 22.81
C TRP A 187 7.32 8.60 21.67
N ILE A 188 7.68 8.16 20.46
CA ILE A 188 6.89 8.32 19.24
C ILE A 188 6.79 6.96 18.52
N PRO A 189 6.08 5.96 19.09
CA PRO A 189 5.85 4.70 18.41
C PRO A 189 4.88 4.85 17.24
N GLY A 190 4.92 3.89 16.30
CA GLY A 190 4.00 3.82 15.16
C GLY A 190 4.72 3.98 13.81
N GLY A 191 3.96 4.33 12.78
CA GLY A 191 4.49 4.41 11.40
C GLY A 191 5.61 5.42 11.25
N GLY A 192 5.52 6.55 11.94
CA GLY A 192 6.52 7.62 11.90
C GLY A 192 7.93 7.12 12.19
N ALA A 193 8.08 6.20 13.16
CA ALA A 193 9.36 5.64 13.56
C ALA A 193 9.91 4.61 12.55
N MET A 194 9.10 4.01 11.68
CA MET A 194 9.56 2.93 10.80
C MET A 194 10.60 3.43 9.78
N PRO A 195 11.83 2.89 9.76
CA PRO A 195 12.87 3.31 8.82
C PRO A 195 12.79 2.62 7.45
N SER A 196 11.97 1.57 7.32
CA SER A 196 11.74 0.82 6.09
C SER A 196 10.27 0.47 5.93
N ALA A 197 9.78 0.44 4.70
CA ALA A 197 8.38 0.17 4.39
C ALA A 197 8.05 -1.32 4.19
N SER A 198 8.98 -2.13 3.65
CA SER A 198 8.65 -3.43 3.07
C SER A 198 7.59 -3.31 1.96
N VAL A 199 6.77 -4.34 1.76
CA VAL A 199 5.65 -4.41 0.79
C VAL A 199 4.32 -4.81 1.47
N VAL A 200 4.33 -4.91 2.80
CA VAL A 200 3.21 -5.41 3.62
C VAL A 200 2.61 -4.29 4.44
N ASN A 201 1.32 -4.44 4.80
CA ASN A 201 0.61 -3.44 5.59
C ASN A 201 1.33 -3.24 6.94
N SER A 202 1.57 -1.98 7.29
CA SER A 202 2.50 -1.59 8.35
C SER A 202 1.93 -1.67 9.77
N THR A 203 0.60 -1.71 9.93
CA THR A 203 -0.08 -1.54 11.22
C THR A 203 0.32 -2.57 12.27
N LEU A 204 0.61 -3.82 11.87
CA LEU A 204 1.07 -4.85 12.82
C LEU A 204 2.44 -4.49 13.41
N THR A 205 3.36 -3.99 12.58
CA THR A 205 4.67 -3.49 13.03
C THR A 205 4.49 -2.25 13.91
N MET A 206 3.56 -1.35 13.57
CA MET A 206 3.25 -0.20 14.41
C MET A 206 2.78 -0.62 15.81
N ALA A 207 1.93 -1.65 15.92
CA ALA A 207 1.49 -2.20 17.20
C ALA A 207 2.66 -2.80 18.00
N ALA A 208 3.56 -3.54 17.34
CA ALA A 208 4.76 -4.09 17.97
C ALA A 208 5.69 -2.99 18.50
N LEU A 209 5.90 -1.90 17.72
CA LEU A 209 6.66 -0.73 18.17
C LEU A 209 5.98 -0.02 19.35
N GLY A 210 4.65 0.03 19.38
CA GLY A 210 3.88 0.54 20.52
C GLY A 210 4.14 -0.25 21.80
N ILE A 211 4.10 -1.58 21.73
CA ILE A 211 4.41 -2.47 22.86
C ILE A 211 5.85 -2.29 23.32
N LYS A 212 6.80 -2.22 22.38
CA LYS A 212 8.22 -1.99 22.68
C LYS A 212 8.47 -0.66 23.39
N ALA A 213 7.83 0.41 22.93
CA ALA A 213 7.94 1.73 23.57
C ALA A 213 7.30 1.75 24.96
N ALA A 214 6.16 1.08 25.15
CA ALA A 214 5.49 0.99 26.46
C ALA A 214 6.37 0.29 27.52
N ASP A 215 7.08 -0.77 27.12
CA ASP A 215 8.04 -1.46 27.99
C ASP A 215 9.22 -0.56 28.38
N ASP A 216 9.74 0.23 27.44
CA ASP A 216 10.81 1.20 27.71
C ASP A 216 10.36 2.34 28.63
N ILE A 217 9.16 2.87 28.41
CA ILE A 217 8.52 3.84 29.31
C ILE A 217 8.43 3.26 30.73
N SER A 218 7.98 2.01 30.87
CA SER A 218 7.86 1.37 32.19
C SER A 218 9.18 1.27 32.92
N ARG A 219 10.27 0.91 32.22
CA ARG A 219 11.62 0.90 32.81
C ARG A 219 12.09 2.30 33.20
N ALA A 220 11.90 3.29 32.32
CA ALA A 220 12.33 4.66 32.55
C ALA A 220 11.61 5.32 33.74
N LEU A 221 10.35 4.97 33.99
CA LEU A 221 9.57 5.50 35.12
C LEU A 221 9.84 4.80 36.46
N ARG A 222 10.46 3.62 36.44
CA ARG A 222 10.82 2.87 37.65
C ARG A 222 12.23 3.18 38.16
N ALA A 223 13.07 3.77 37.31
CA ALA A 223 14.43 4.21 37.65
C ALA A 223 14.40 5.55 38.39
#